data_AF-A0A9P0JB68-F1
#
_entry.id   AF-A0A9P0JB68-F1
#
_cell.length_a   1.000
_cell.length_b   1.000
_cell.length_c   1.000
_cell.angle_alpha   90.00
_cell.angle_beta   90.00
_cell.angle_gamma   90.00
#
_symmetry.space_group_name_H-M   'P 1'
#
loop_
_entity.id
_entity.type
_entity.pdbx_description
1 polymer ?
#
loop_
_entity_poly.entity_id
_entity_poly.type
_entity_poly.pdbx_seq_one_letter_code
_entity_poly.pdbx_strand_id
1 'polypeptide(L)'
;MKLFYCVFGIILLQSVAQINGQDVGPSFCTDRGHSTGAFPHPSNCNSFVICIFSVPFVQECEGDSVFVQYPQENPGDDPFGRCEPSYPGTCDLVTTTTATTTTTTYEPSTNETTTYGPEIPRDICDGILFRRIPHQNNCYQYYFCIAQVPHLGECLDHQIFHPEWNICIRGNRDQCRFCLFC
;
A
#
# COMPACT_ATOMS: atom_id res chain seq x y z
N MET A 1 24.00 41.08 -43.09
CA MET A 1 23.04 41.34 -42.00
C MET A 1 21.95 40.27 -42.15
N LYS A 2 22.13 39.05 -41.60
CA LYS A 2 21.73 38.65 -40.24
C LYS A 2 20.35 39.22 -39.88
N LEU A 3 19.28 38.43 -39.97
CA LEU A 3 18.51 37.96 -38.80
C LEU A 3 17.27 37.15 -39.21
N PHE A 4 17.28 35.87 -38.85
CA PHE A 4 16.16 35.15 -38.22
C PHE A 4 14.74 35.37 -38.76
N TYR A 5 14.33 34.58 -39.76
CA TYR A 5 12.95 34.12 -39.85
C TYR A 5 12.85 32.71 -39.23
N CYS A 6 13.05 32.65 -37.91
CA CYS A 6 12.50 31.60 -37.04
C CYS A 6 11.00 31.88 -36.82
N VAL A 7 10.22 32.00 -37.90
CA VAL A 7 8.75 32.17 -37.83
C VAL A 7 8.04 30.95 -38.45
N PHE A 8 8.67 29.78 -38.31
CA PHE A 8 7.97 28.49 -38.24
C PHE A 8 7.87 28.00 -36.78
N GLY A 9 8.03 28.93 -35.82
CA GLY A 9 7.41 28.80 -34.52
C GLY A 9 5.96 29.25 -34.65
N ILE A 10 5.02 28.35 -34.38
CA ILE A 10 3.59 28.50 -34.06
C ILE A 10 2.85 27.33 -34.74
N ILE A 11 2.30 26.42 -33.93
CA ILE A 11 1.56 25.18 -34.26
C ILE A 11 2.51 24.00 -34.53
N LEU A 12 3.02 23.27 -33.53
CA LEU A 12 2.27 22.33 -32.69
C LEU A 12 2.87 22.30 -31.27
N LEU A 13 2.56 23.31 -30.45
CA LEU A 13 2.46 23.08 -29.02
C LEU A 13 1.14 22.33 -28.83
N GLN A 14 1.15 21.01 -29.01
CA GLN A 14 0.33 20.21 -28.11
C GLN A 14 0.95 20.45 -26.75
N SER A 15 0.38 21.40 -26.03
CA SER A 15 0.54 21.55 -24.60
C SER A 15 0.16 20.21 -24.00
N VAL A 16 1.14 19.31 -23.87
CA VAL A 16 1.12 18.36 -22.77
C VAL A 16 1.29 19.24 -21.55
N ALA A 17 0.18 19.78 -21.08
CA ALA A 17 0.07 20.24 -19.72
C ALA A 17 0.45 19.03 -18.88
N GLN A 18 1.71 18.97 -18.46
CA GLN A 18 2.10 18.09 -17.39
C GLN A 18 1.43 18.66 -16.15
N ILE A 19 0.20 18.17 -15.92
CA ILE A 19 -0.50 18.34 -14.68
C ILE A 19 0.40 17.76 -13.59
N ASN A 20 0.67 18.60 -12.60
CA ASN A 20 1.31 18.22 -11.35
C ASN A 20 0.74 16.89 -10.83
N GLY A 21 1.60 15.92 -10.54
CA GLY A 21 1.30 14.77 -9.67
C GLY A 21 0.16 13.84 -10.13
N GLN A 22 0.47 12.88 -10.99
CA GLN A 22 0.25 11.45 -10.71
C GLN A 22 0.88 10.63 -11.84
N ASP A 23 2.14 10.21 -11.70
CA ASP A 23 2.83 9.31 -12.66
C ASP A 23 2.37 7.84 -12.51
N VAL A 24 1.10 7.66 -12.12
CA VAL A 24 0.49 6.39 -11.77
C VAL A 24 -0.66 6.16 -12.73
N GLY A 25 -0.35 5.46 -13.82
CA GLY A 25 -1.33 5.07 -14.83
C GLY A 25 -2.30 3.99 -14.32
N PRO A 26 -3.43 3.77 -15.01
CA PRO A 26 -4.45 2.81 -14.61
C PRO A 26 -3.96 1.35 -14.58
N SER A 27 -2.86 1.04 -15.28
CA SER A 27 -2.23 -0.28 -15.30
C SER A 27 -1.19 -0.51 -14.19
N PHE A 28 -0.92 0.49 -13.34
CA PHE A 28 0.18 0.43 -12.36
C PHE A 28 0.20 -0.85 -11.51
N CYS A 29 -0.98 -1.30 -11.08
CA CYS A 29 -1.15 -2.51 -10.27
C CYS A 29 -1.01 -3.80 -11.10
N THR A 30 -1.64 -3.83 -12.29
CA THR A 30 -1.56 -4.99 -13.20
C THR A 30 -0.15 -5.21 -13.71
N ASP A 31 0.61 -4.15 -13.97
CA ASP A 31 2.00 -4.20 -14.43
C ASP A 31 2.94 -4.81 -13.38
N ARG A 32 2.54 -4.75 -12.10
CA ARG A 32 3.26 -5.35 -10.97
C ARG A 32 2.72 -6.73 -10.60
N GLY A 33 1.68 -7.23 -11.27
CA GLY A 33 1.10 -8.55 -11.01
C GLY A 33 0.33 -8.65 -9.69
N HIS A 34 0.01 -7.53 -9.06
CA HIS A 34 -0.67 -7.51 -7.77
C HIS A 34 -2.06 -6.89 -7.88
N SER A 35 -3.06 -7.63 -7.37
CA SER A 35 -4.44 -7.14 -7.32
C SER A 35 -4.72 -6.28 -6.09
N THR A 36 -3.92 -6.44 -5.03
CA THR A 36 -3.93 -5.54 -3.86
C THR A 36 -2.51 -5.21 -3.38
N GLY A 37 -2.38 -4.36 -2.35
CA GLY A 37 -1.10 -4.01 -1.74
C GLY A 37 -0.74 -2.53 -1.85
N ALA A 38 0.31 -2.13 -1.13
CA ALA A 38 0.82 -0.77 -1.05
C ALA A 38 2.25 -0.69 -1.63
N PHE A 39 2.46 0.24 -2.55
CA PHE A 39 3.68 0.43 -3.30
C PHE A 39 4.21 1.86 -3.15
N PRO A 40 5.54 2.07 -3.20
CA PRO A 40 6.09 3.42 -3.23
C PRO A 40 5.64 4.16 -4.49
N HIS A 41 5.35 5.45 -4.36
CA HIS A 41 5.01 6.27 -5.52
C HIS A 41 6.28 6.56 -6.35
N PRO A 42 6.21 6.46 -7.70
CA PRO A 42 7.40 6.49 -8.57
C PRO A 42 8.16 7.83 -8.56
N SER A 43 7.50 8.93 -8.21
CA SER A 43 8.08 10.28 -8.27
C SER A 43 7.91 11.10 -6.98
N ASN A 44 7.34 10.53 -5.92
CA ASN A 44 7.10 11.23 -4.66
C ASN A 44 7.25 10.29 -3.47
N CYS A 45 8.28 10.48 -2.64
CA CYS A 45 8.52 9.62 -1.47
C CYS A 45 7.50 9.82 -0.33
N ASN A 46 6.85 10.98 -0.28
CA ASN A 46 5.76 11.25 0.64
C ASN A 46 4.44 10.64 0.16
N SER A 47 4.40 10.03 -1.03
CA SER A 47 3.20 9.37 -1.54
C SER A 47 3.42 7.87 -1.74
N PHE A 48 2.32 7.14 -1.75
CA PHE A 48 2.29 5.71 -2.02
C PHE A 48 1.04 5.35 -2.82
N VAL A 49 1.06 4.20 -3.46
CA VAL A 49 -0.04 3.69 -4.29
C VAL A 49 -0.62 2.46 -3.63
N ILE A 50 -1.89 2.52 -3.26
CA ILE A 50 -2.68 1.36 -2.84
C ILE A 50 -3.37 0.78 -4.06
N CYS A 51 -3.16 -0.51 -4.28
CA CYS A 51 -3.90 -1.29 -5.25
C CYS A 51 -5.11 -1.93 -4.56
N ILE A 52 -6.30 -1.75 -5.13
CA ILE A 52 -7.52 -2.44 -4.70
C ILE A 52 -8.22 -2.95 -5.95
N PHE A 53 -8.38 -4.28 -6.08
CA PHE A 53 -8.92 -4.91 -7.28
C PHE A 53 -8.20 -4.45 -8.57
N SER A 54 -6.87 -4.34 -8.51
CA SER A 54 -6.01 -3.86 -9.60
C SER A 54 -6.21 -2.40 -10.01
N VAL A 55 -6.98 -1.63 -9.23
CA VAL A 55 -7.15 -0.19 -9.43
C VAL A 55 -6.16 0.56 -8.52
N PRO A 56 -5.29 1.43 -9.07
CA PRO A 56 -4.34 2.21 -8.28
C PRO A 56 -5.01 3.44 -7.66
N PHE A 57 -4.76 3.65 -6.37
CA PHE A 57 -5.14 4.84 -5.61
C PHE A 57 -3.89 5.44 -4.99
N VAL A 58 -3.57 6.69 -5.33
CA VAL A 58 -2.44 7.37 -4.69
C VAL A 58 -2.88 8.03 -3.41
N GLN A 59 -2.05 7.89 -2.39
CA GLN A 59 -2.23 8.50 -1.08
C GLN A 59 -0.95 9.21 -0.67
N GLU A 60 -1.10 10.23 0.17
CA GLU A 60 -0.01 10.98 0.77
C GLU A 60 0.17 10.55 2.23
N CYS A 61 1.42 10.53 2.66
CA CYS A 61 1.83 10.33 4.04
C CYS A 61 1.64 11.64 4.81
N GLU A 62 1.24 11.55 6.08
CA GLU A 62 1.01 12.74 6.89
C GLU A 62 2.32 13.46 7.22
N GLY A 63 2.32 14.79 7.05
CA GLY A 63 3.49 15.63 7.31
C GLY A 63 4.68 15.28 6.42
N ASP A 64 5.89 15.33 6.97
CA ASP A 64 7.13 15.07 6.25
C ASP A 64 7.54 13.58 6.30
N SER A 65 6.59 12.66 6.52
CA SER A 65 6.87 11.22 6.54
C SER A 65 7.00 10.64 5.13
N VAL A 66 7.77 9.56 4.98
CA VAL A 66 8.00 8.87 3.70
C VAL A 66 7.49 7.44 3.77
N PHE A 67 6.96 6.95 2.66
CA PHE A 67 6.48 5.57 2.59
C PHE A 67 7.65 4.60 2.50
N VAL A 68 7.71 3.67 3.45
CA VAL A 68 8.68 2.58 3.48
C VAL A 68 7.94 1.28 3.17
N GLN A 69 8.30 0.66 2.05
CA GLN A 69 7.81 -0.67 1.69
C GLN A 69 8.61 -1.74 2.44
N TYR A 70 7.92 -2.71 3.03
CA TYR A 70 8.57 -3.83 3.68
C TYR A 70 8.96 -4.93 2.69
N PRO A 71 10.10 -5.61 2.91
CA PRO A 71 10.48 -6.75 2.11
C PRO A 71 9.39 -7.82 2.19
N GLN A 72 9.11 -8.44 1.05
CA GLN A 72 8.19 -9.57 0.99
C GLN A 72 8.90 -10.81 1.53
N GLU A 73 8.35 -11.39 2.59
CA GLU A 73 8.90 -12.60 3.20
C GLU A 73 8.47 -13.85 2.44
N ASN A 74 7.22 -13.89 1.95
CA ASN A 74 6.71 -15.01 1.16
C ASN A 74 6.38 -14.59 -0.28
N PRO A 75 6.70 -15.45 -1.27
CA PRO A 75 6.24 -15.25 -2.64
C PRO A 75 4.72 -15.31 -2.73
N GLY A 76 4.09 -14.24 -3.22
CA GLY A 76 2.63 -14.16 -3.42
C GLY A 76 1.89 -13.34 -2.37
N ASP A 77 2.56 -12.91 -1.30
CA ASP A 77 2.01 -11.90 -0.40
C ASP A 77 1.86 -10.56 -1.14
N ASP A 78 0.81 -9.82 -0.80
CA ASP A 78 0.62 -8.50 -1.36
C ASP A 78 1.57 -7.50 -0.69
N PRO A 79 2.26 -6.66 -1.47
CA PRO A 79 3.13 -5.61 -0.99
C PRO A 79 2.51 -4.77 0.12
N PHE A 80 3.26 -4.51 1.18
CA PHE A 80 2.80 -3.67 2.28
C PHE A 80 3.92 -2.76 2.78
N GLY A 81 3.53 -1.72 3.51
CA GLY A 81 4.43 -0.69 3.99
C GLY A 81 3.70 0.30 4.87
N ARG A 82 4.44 1.26 5.44
CA ARG A 82 3.87 2.36 6.22
C ARG A 82 4.65 3.65 6.01
N CYS A 83 4.04 4.76 6.41
CA CYS A 83 4.73 6.04 6.48
C CYS A 83 5.61 6.10 7.74
N GLU A 84 6.89 6.39 7.56
CA GLU A 84 7.87 6.57 8.63
C GLU A 84 8.46 7.99 8.58
N PRO A 85 8.92 8.56 9.71
CA PRO A 85 9.58 9.87 9.69
C PRO A 85 10.76 9.90 8.71
N SER A 86 10.87 10.95 7.90
CA SER A 86 11.97 11.07 6.94
C SER A 86 13.32 11.09 7.65
N TYR A 87 14.14 10.05 7.44
CA TYR A 87 15.57 10.09 7.77
C TYR A 87 16.39 10.49 6.53
N PRO A 88 17.51 11.20 6.67
CA PRO A 88 18.35 11.58 5.54
C PRO A 88 18.78 10.34 4.74
N GLY A 89 18.44 10.28 3.44
CA GLY A 89 18.79 9.17 2.54
C GLY A 89 17.74 8.05 2.41
N THR A 90 16.55 8.18 3.00
CA THR A 90 15.44 7.20 2.81
C THR A 90 14.59 7.46 1.56
N CYS A 91 14.79 8.58 0.89
CA CYS A 91 14.07 8.97 -0.34
C CYS A 91 14.95 8.76 -1.57
N ASP A 92 15.49 7.55 -1.72
CA ASP A 92 16.05 7.12 -3.01
C ASP A 92 14.88 6.64 -3.86
N LEU A 93 14.35 7.54 -4.70
CA LEU A 93 13.38 7.17 -5.73
C LEU A 93 13.99 6.00 -6.52
N VAL A 94 13.30 4.86 -6.54
CA VAL A 94 13.69 3.72 -7.37
C VAL A 94 13.60 4.18 -8.82
N THR A 95 14.73 4.67 -9.32
CA THR A 95 14.93 4.95 -10.73
C THR A 95 14.88 3.59 -11.40
N THR A 96 13.76 3.32 -12.08
CA THR A 96 13.54 2.11 -12.84
C THR A 96 14.60 2.06 -13.93
N THR A 97 15.72 1.40 -13.65
CA THR A 97 16.66 0.97 -14.67
C THR A 97 15.99 -0.20 -15.35
N THR A 98 15.65 -0.03 -16.63
CA THR A 98 15.10 -1.07 -17.50
C THR A 98 15.89 -2.36 -17.37
N ALA A 99 15.35 -3.32 -16.62
CA ALA A 99 15.91 -4.66 -16.54
C ALA A 99 15.49 -5.42 -17.80
N THR A 100 16.47 -5.77 -18.63
CA THR A 100 16.31 -6.64 -19.79
C THR A 100 15.80 -8.01 -19.33
N THR A 101 14.61 -8.38 -19.81
CA THR A 101 13.96 -9.68 -19.58
C THR A 101 14.87 -10.83 -19.97
N THR A 102 15.23 -11.68 -19.01
CA THR A 102 15.73 -13.03 -19.31
C THR A 102 14.68 -14.03 -18.86
N THR A 103 14.01 -14.63 -19.83
CA THR A 103 12.96 -15.63 -19.65
C THR A 103 13.54 -16.87 -19.01
N THR A 104 13.04 -17.26 -17.84
CA THR A 104 13.30 -18.60 -17.31
C THR A 104 11.98 -19.28 -16.99
N THR A 105 11.69 -20.31 -17.76
CA THR A 105 10.54 -21.21 -17.63
C THR A 105 10.74 -22.11 -16.41
N TYR A 106 9.75 -22.17 -15.52
CA TYR A 106 9.66 -23.22 -14.49
C TYR A 106 8.21 -23.72 -14.39
N GLU A 107 8.09 -25.06 -14.39
CA GLU A 107 6.88 -25.88 -14.28
C GLU A 107 6.24 -25.80 -12.87
N PRO A 108 4.97 -26.22 -12.70
CA PRO A 108 4.23 -26.05 -11.45
C PRO A 108 4.56 -27.16 -10.45
N SER A 109 4.64 -26.83 -9.15
CA SER A 109 4.63 -27.82 -8.09
C SER A 109 3.82 -27.36 -6.87
N THR A 110 2.62 -27.94 -6.80
CA THR A 110 1.95 -28.60 -5.66
C THR A 110 2.08 -28.07 -4.21
N ASN A 111 0.91 -27.66 -3.70
CA ASN A 111 0.39 -27.64 -2.32
C ASN A 111 1.36 -27.92 -1.17
N GLU A 112 1.57 -26.91 -0.32
CA GLU A 112 1.88 -27.15 1.10
C GLU A 112 0.91 -26.42 2.03
N THR A 113 0.39 -27.21 2.95
CA THR A 113 -0.58 -26.85 3.98
C THR A 113 0.20 -26.25 5.15
N THR A 114 0.13 -24.94 5.37
CA THR A 114 0.86 -24.30 6.47
C THR A 114 0.01 -24.19 7.72
N THR A 115 0.47 -24.92 8.73
CA THR A 115 0.01 -25.00 10.11
C THR A 115 -0.05 -23.63 10.79
N TYR A 116 -1.25 -23.24 11.20
CA TYR A 116 -1.55 -21.98 11.91
C TYR A 116 -1.28 -22.12 13.41
N GLY A 117 -0.59 -21.14 13.99
CA GLY A 117 -0.62 -20.86 15.41
C GLY A 117 -0.30 -19.37 15.63
N PRO A 118 -0.70 -18.73 16.75
CA PRO A 118 -1.80 -19.02 17.65
C PRO A 118 -3.14 -18.51 17.07
N GLU A 119 -4.24 -19.11 17.51
CA GLU A 119 -5.64 -18.98 17.07
C GLU A 119 -6.09 -17.59 16.57
N ILE A 120 -5.90 -17.29 15.28
CA ILE A 120 -6.81 -16.34 14.61
C ILE A 120 -8.06 -17.15 14.28
N PRO A 121 -9.24 -16.79 14.82
CA PRO A 121 -10.46 -17.53 14.55
C PRO A 121 -10.71 -17.47 13.04
N ARG A 122 -10.64 -18.62 12.35
CA ARG A 122 -10.76 -18.69 10.89
C ARG A 122 -12.12 -18.20 10.39
N ASP A 123 -13.12 -18.23 11.27
CA ASP A 123 -14.50 -17.82 11.06
C ASP A 123 -14.74 -16.31 11.30
N ILE A 124 -13.77 -15.56 11.81
CA ILE A 124 -13.96 -14.14 12.13
C ILE A 124 -14.29 -13.28 10.91
N CYS A 125 -13.89 -13.73 9.71
CA CYS A 125 -14.15 -13.07 8.44
C CYS A 125 -15.24 -13.73 7.59
N ASP A 126 -15.99 -14.69 8.14
CA ASP A 126 -17.08 -15.36 7.41
C ASP A 126 -18.13 -14.34 6.95
N GLY A 127 -18.37 -14.28 5.63
CA GLY A 127 -19.28 -13.31 5.02
C GLY A 127 -18.76 -11.86 4.98
N ILE A 128 -17.50 -11.61 5.36
CA ILE A 128 -16.90 -10.28 5.42
C ILE A 128 -15.80 -10.16 4.35
N LEU A 129 -16.06 -9.35 3.33
CA LEU A 129 -15.10 -9.13 2.23
C LEU A 129 -14.04 -8.07 2.55
N PHE A 130 -14.44 -6.97 3.22
CA PHE A 130 -13.54 -5.86 3.53
C PHE A 130 -14.00 -5.10 4.78
N ARG A 131 -13.43 -5.44 5.95
CA ARG A 131 -13.75 -4.79 7.23
C ARG A 131 -12.65 -5.05 8.25
N ARG A 132 -12.42 -4.11 9.17
CA ARG A 132 -11.62 -4.36 10.37
C ARG A 132 -12.52 -4.70 11.55
N ILE A 133 -12.14 -5.73 12.29
CA ILE A 133 -12.84 -6.27 13.46
C ILE A 133 -11.94 -6.08 14.68
N PRO A 134 -12.43 -5.55 15.80
CA PRO A 134 -11.60 -5.34 16.98
C PRO A 134 -11.00 -6.66 17.49
N HIS A 135 -9.74 -6.62 17.91
CA HIS A 135 -9.12 -7.79 18.55
C HIS A 135 -9.68 -7.98 19.96
N GLN A 136 -9.96 -9.23 20.31
CA GLN A 136 -10.71 -9.59 21.53
C GLN A 136 -9.99 -9.18 22.82
N ASN A 137 -8.64 -9.25 22.79
CA ASN A 137 -7.78 -9.04 23.96
C ASN A 137 -6.84 -7.85 23.82
N ASN A 138 -6.89 -7.09 22.71
CA ASN A 138 -5.96 -5.98 22.45
C ASN A 138 -6.68 -4.82 21.76
N CYS A 139 -6.86 -3.71 22.46
CA CYS A 139 -7.67 -2.58 21.98
C CYS A 139 -7.00 -1.78 20.85
N TYR A 140 -5.71 -2.00 20.64
CA TYR A 140 -4.93 -1.37 19.57
C TYR A 140 -4.65 -2.35 18.43
N GLN A 141 -5.17 -3.58 18.51
CA GLN A 141 -5.13 -4.55 17.42
C GLN A 141 -6.52 -4.75 16.82
N TYR A 142 -6.54 -5.19 15.57
CA TYR A 142 -7.75 -5.52 14.82
C TYR A 142 -7.46 -6.65 13.83
N TYR A 143 -8.47 -7.43 13.47
CA TYR A 143 -8.42 -8.33 12.32
C TYR A 143 -8.89 -7.57 11.09
N PHE A 144 -8.08 -7.51 10.06
CA PHE A 144 -8.44 -6.98 8.77
C PHE A 144 -8.87 -8.14 7.86
N CYS A 145 -10.16 -8.19 7.54
CA CYS A 145 -10.71 -9.16 6.62
C CYS A 145 -10.53 -8.66 5.19
N ILE A 146 -9.82 -9.43 4.37
CA ILE A 146 -9.75 -9.24 2.92
C ILE A 146 -10.16 -10.55 2.27
N ALA A 147 -11.21 -10.52 1.46
CA ALA A 147 -11.73 -11.71 0.77
C ALA A 147 -11.97 -12.91 1.72
N GLN A 148 -12.55 -12.64 2.89
CA GLN A 148 -12.84 -13.62 3.96
C GLN A 148 -11.59 -14.22 4.65
N VAL A 149 -10.39 -13.70 4.36
CA VAL A 149 -9.16 -14.10 5.04
C VAL A 149 -8.83 -13.08 6.14
N PRO A 150 -8.67 -13.51 7.40
CA PRO A 150 -8.27 -12.63 8.49
C PRO A 150 -6.76 -12.36 8.50
N HIS A 151 -6.40 -11.10 8.59
CA HIS A 151 -5.03 -10.63 8.84
C HIS A 151 -4.98 -9.88 10.17
N LEU A 152 -3.99 -10.14 11.03
CA LEU A 152 -3.83 -9.35 12.25
C LEU A 152 -3.14 -8.01 11.92
N GLY A 153 -3.75 -6.90 12.33
CA GLY A 153 -3.22 -5.56 12.19
C GLY A 153 -3.17 -4.82 13.52
N GLU A 154 -2.31 -3.81 13.60
CA GLU A 154 -2.14 -2.96 14.79
C GLU A 154 -2.27 -1.48 14.41
N CYS A 155 -2.77 -0.67 15.34
CA CYS A 155 -2.77 0.78 15.24
C CYS A 155 -1.36 1.35 15.51
N LEU A 156 -1.13 2.61 15.13
CA LEU A 156 0.13 3.30 15.46
C LEU A 156 0.22 3.60 16.97
N ASP A 157 1.42 3.93 17.44
CA ASP A 157 1.64 4.26 18.85
C ASP A 157 0.72 5.38 19.33
N HIS A 158 0.25 5.25 20.57
CA HIS A 158 -0.75 6.15 21.18
C HIS A 158 -2.08 6.23 20.41
N GLN A 159 -2.42 5.18 19.66
CA GLN A 159 -3.74 4.99 19.06
C GLN A 159 -4.39 3.70 19.54
N ILE A 160 -5.72 3.70 19.49
CA ILE A 160 -6.61 2.57 19.77
C ILE A 160 -7.57 2.39 18.59
N PHE A 161 -8.00 1.17 18.34
CA PHE A 161 -8.94 0.87 17.27
C PHE A 161 -10.37 1.22 17.70
N HIS A 162 -11.06 2.04 16.88
CA HIS A 162 -12.45 2.42 17.09
C HIS A 162 -13.38 1.59 16.19
N PRO A 163 -14.06 0.56 16.72
CA PRO A 163 -14.78 -0.42 15.90
C PRO A 163 -15.97 0.17 15.13
N GLU A 164 -16.66 1.17 15.69
CA GLU A 164 -17.80 1.83 15.03
C GLU A 164 -17.36 2.65 13.80
N TRP A 165 -16.15 3.21 13.84
CA TRP A 165 -15.63 4.05 12.76
C TRP A 165 -14.63 3.30 11.87
N ASN A 166 -14.25 2.08 12.25
CA ASN A 166 -13.30 1.23 11.54
C ASN A 166 -11.92 1.88 11.34
N ILE A 167 -11.52 2.79 12.23
CA ILE A 167 -10.27 3.55 12.16
C ILE A 167 -9.51 3.51 13.48
N CYS A 168 -8.20 3.76 13.43
CA CYS A 168 -7.40 4.02 14.62
C CYS A 168 -7.55 5.50 15.02
N ILE A 169 -7.88 5.75 16.28
CA ILE A 169 -7.98 7.10 16.85
C ILE A 169 -6.98 7.26 17.97
N ARG A 170 -6.61 8.51 18.29
CA ARG A 170 -5.73 8.80 19.43
C ARG A 170 -6.35 8.25 20.72
N GLY A 171 -5.56 7.49 21.49
CA GLY A 171 -6.01 6.87 22.73
C GLY A 171 -4.85 6.25 23.53
N ASN A 172 -5.13 5.92 24.79
CA ASN A 172 -4.14 5.32 25.68
C ASN A 172 -4.26 3.79 25.67
N ARG A 173 -3.21 3.09 25.24
CA ARG A 173 -3.15 1.62 25.17
C ARG A 173 -3.13 0.93 26.54
N ASP A 174 -2.65 1.61 27.58
CA ASP A 174 -2.55 1.06 28.93
C ASP A 174 -3.88 1.17 29.70
N GLN A 175 -4.75 2.08 29.25
CA GLN A 175 -6.02 2.40 29.89
C GLN A 175 -7.23 2.00 29.06
N CYS A 176 -7.01 1.48 27.86
CA CYS A 176 -8.09 1.04 26.99
C CYS A 176 -8.75 -0.21 27.58
N ARG A 177 -10.07 -0.30 27.40
CA ARG A 177 -10.81 -1.52 27.68
C ARG A 177 -10.98 -2.28 26.38
N PHE A 178 -10.72 -3.59 26.42
CA PHE A 178 -11.01 -4.48 25.29
C PHE A 178 -12.52 -4.55 25.10
N CYS A 179 -13.01 -4.41 23.86
CA CYS A 179 -14.43 -4.59 23.59
C CYS A 179 -14.75 -6.08 23.50
N LEU A 180 -14.95 -6.71 24.65
CA LEU A 180 -15.62 -8.00 24.73
C LEU A 180 -17.09 -7.73 24.37
N PHE A 181 -17.51 -8.11 23.16
CA PHE A 181 -18.86 -7.96 22.60
C PHE A 181 -19.21 -6.60 21.95
N CYS A 182 -18.31 -6.11 21.08
CA CYS A 182 -18.67 -5.28 19.92
C CYS A 182 -18.67 -6.20 18.67
#